data_AF-A0A6B2LDL3-F1
#
_entry.id   AF-A0A6B2LDL3-F1
#
_cell.length_a   1.000
_cell.length_b   1.000
_cell.length_c   1.000
_cell.angle_alpha   90.00
_cell.angle_beta   90.00
_cell.angle_gamma   90.00
#
_symmetry.space_group_name_H-M   'P 1'
#
loop_
_entity.id
_entity.type
_entity.pdbx_description
1 polymer ?
#
loop_
_entity_poly.entity_id
_entity_poly.type
_entity_poly.pdbx_seq_one_letter_code
_entity_poly.pdbx_strand_id
1 'polypeptide(L)'
;MESYGFRYSASEVPKVEWYMNFADENLFTVYGGPLFAQDEIQVTEHPVLASVKEAALKLQAKNDNLKPKTKENNRSTPILIRNAERRVAISVSPNALEGRPSGLYGSNFMNASPEAITKATKPIQPPTTSNILAMEAPKFGSGEYSQSTISTILSTAYTGYLAAIEESKEHLKDQGINGDPQVVIHTGHWGCGAYGGNKNVMAIIQLIAAHLAHVDILVYHVLDNPEVLQQATPIVEKLMVENASISTVVMEIQKMGFKWGITDALSQQPLG
;
A
#
# COMPACT_ATOMS: atom_id res chain seq x y z
N MET A 1 -11.94 -55.04 -15.36
CA MET A 1 -12.17 -54.07 -14.28
C MET A 1 -10.81 -53.50 -13.94
N GLU A 2 -10.48 -52.33 -14.48
CA GLU A 2 -9.38 -51.44 -14.09
C GLU A 2 -9.50 -50.22 -15.03
N SER A 3 -9.74 -49.04 -14.46
CA SER A 3 -9.87 -47.79 -15.23
C SER A 3 -8.49 -47.19 -15.51
N TYR A 4 -8.33 -46.62 -16.70
CA TYR A 4 -7.17 -45.82 -17.11
C TYR A 4 -7.03 -44.60 -16.19
N GLY A 5 -6.21 -44.72 -15.15
CA GLY A 5 -6.01 -43.68 -14.14
C GLY A 5 -4.90 -42.71 -14.50
N PHE A 6 -5.16 -41.74 -15.38
CA PHE A 6 -4.31 -40.55 -15.46
C PHE A 6 -4.56 -39.68 -14.21
N ARG A 7 -3.49 -39.37 -13.46
CA ARG A 7 -3.49 -38.30 -12.46
C ARG A 7 -3.08 -37.01 -13.16
N TYR A 8 -4.08 -36.18 -13.48
CA TYR A 8 -3.83 -34.82 -13.92
C TYR A 8 -3.63 -33.93 -12.69
N SER A 9 -2.44 -33.38 -12.49
CA SER A 9 -2.22 -32.27 -11.58
C SER A 9 -2.90 -31.02 -12.15
N ALA A 10 -3.56 -30.23 -11.30
CA ALA A 10 -4.06 -28.93 -11.70
C ALA A 10 -2.89 -28.07 -12.22
N SER A 11 -3.08 -27.41 -13.35
CA SER A 11 -2.21 -26.28 -13.73
C SER A 11 -2.36 -25.23 -12.63
N GLU A 12 -1.33 -25.02 -11.82
CA GLU A 12 -1.36 -23.95 -10.82
C GLU A 12 -1.50 -22.62 -11.56
N VAL A 13 -2.54 -21.86 -11.24
CA VAL A 13 -2.72 -20.50 -11.76
C VAL A 13 -1.56 -19.67 -11.23
N PRO A 14 -0.77 -19.01 -12.09
CA PRO A 14 0.36 -18.21 -11.63
C PRO A 14 -0.14 -17.11 -10.68
N LYS A 15 0.46 -17.02 -9.49
CA LYS A 15 0.11 -16.01 -8.49
C LYS A 15 1.07 -14.84 -8.56
N VAL A 16 0.55 -13.62 -8.65
CA VAL A 16 1.34 -12.38 -8.64
C VAL A 16 0.95 -11.54 -7.43
N GLU A 17 1.90 -11.32 -6.53
CA GLU A 17 1.70 -10.54 -5.31
C GLU A 17 2.24 -9.12 -5.46
N TRP A 18 1.44 -8.13 -5.07
CA TRP A 18 1.78 -6.72 -5.02
C TRP A 18 1.70 -6.20 -3.60
N TYR A 19 2.75 -5.50 -3.16
CA TYR A 19 2.84 -4.92 -1.82
C TYR A 19 2.72 -3.41 -1.93
N MET A 20 1.66 -2.86 -1.32
CA MET A 20 1.36 -1.45 -1.45
C MET A 20 2.36 -0.59 -0.66
N ASN A 21 2.93 0.40 -1.33
CA ASN A 21 3.71 1.49 -0.73
C ASN A 21 2.77 2.68 -0.50
N PHE A 22 2.73 3.19 0.74
CA PHE A 22 1.92 4.33 1.15
C PHE A 22 2.65 5.63 0.80
N ALA A 23 2.91 5.81 -0.49
CA ALA A 23 3.74 6.86 -1.03
C ALA A 23 3.20 8.28 -0.78
N ASP A 24 4.08 9.26 -0.82
CA ASP A 24 3.73 10.66 -1.12
C ASP A 24 3.51 10.84 -2.63
N GLU A 25 2.90 11.97 -3.03
CA GLU A 25 2.83 12.44 -4.42
C GLU A 25 4.20 12.27 -5.11
N ASN A 26 5.28 12.67 -4.44
CA ASN A 26 6.62 12.45 -4.92
C ASN A 26 7.10 11.07 -4.47
N LEU A 27 7.35 10.16 -5.41
CA LEU A 27 7.72 8.78 -5.09
C LEU A 27 8.94 8.74 -4.15
N PHE A 28 8.84 8.02 -3.03
CA PHE A 28 9.92 7.81 -2.06
C PHE A 28 10.54 9.12 -1.51
N THR A 29 9.74 10.18 -1.34
CA THR A 29 10.25 11.56 -1.18
C THR A 29 11.24 11.76 -0.04
N VAL A 30 11.12 11.04 1.07
CA VAL A 30 11.99 11.17 2.25
C VAL A 30 12.80 9.91 2.57
N TYR A 31 13.10 9.06 1.59
CA TYR A 31 13.84 7.81 1.83
C TYR A 31 15.22 8.01 2.49
N GLY A 32 15.85 9.18 2.31
CA GLY A 32 17.11 9.57 2.95
C GLY A 32 16.93 10.47 4.18
N GLY A 33 15.69 10.63 4.66
CA GLY A 33 15.33 11.51 5.76
C GLY A 33 15.39 10.84 7.14
N PRO A 34 15.09 11.60 8.21
CA PRO A 34 15.14 11.10 9.59
C PRO A 34 13.86 10.37 10.04
N LEU A 35 12.81 10.35 9.22
CA LEU A 35 11.55 9.69 9.54
C LEU A 35 11.53 8.26 8.97
N PHE A 36 10.79 7.38 9.63
CA PHE A 36 10.77 5.96 9.28
C PHE A 36 9.36 5.37 9.35
N ALA A 37 8.50 5.84 8.47
CA ALA A 37 7.15 5.32 8.28
C ALA A 37 7.16 4.20 7.22
N GLN A 38 5.96 3.74 6.82
CA GLN A 38 5.81 2.58 5.95
C GLN A 38 6.55 2.72 4.61
N ASP A 39 6.57 3.91 4.03
CA ASP A 39 7.29 4.18 2.77
C ASP A 39 8.81 3.98 2.97
N GLU A 40 9.41 4.67 3.93
CA GLU A 40 10.87 4.63 4.16
C GLU A 40 11.34 3.24 4.62
N ILE A 41 10.53 2.53 5.41
CA ILE A 41 10.81 1.14 5.79
C ILE A 41 10.90 0.28 4.53
N GLN A 42 9.91 0.37 3.63
CA GLN A 42 9.90 -0.47 2.43
C GLN A 42 11.05 -0.15 1.48
N VAL A 43 11.43 1.13 1.33
CA VAL A 43 12.61 1.55 0.55
C VAL A 43 13.90 1.03 1.18
N THR A 44 14.00 1.03 2.51
CA THR A 44 15.20 0.53 3.22
C THR A 44 15.33 -0.99 3.09
N GLU A 45 14.22 -1.72 3.19
CA GLU A 45 14.20 -3.17 2.95
C GLU A 45 14.54 -3.53 1.49
N HIS A 46 14.22 -2.64 0.55
CA HIS A 46 14.46 -2.80 -0.89
C HIS A 46 15.31 -1.64 -1.47
N PRO A 47 16.63 -1.60 -1.23
CA PRO A 47 17.48 -0.45 -1.63
C PRO A 47 17.44 -0.09 -3.13
N VAL A 48 17.03 -1.02 -3.99
CA VAL A 48 16.82 -0.78 -5.42
C VAL A 48 15.74 0.29 -5.67
N LEU A 49 14.76 0.45 -4.78
CA LEU A 49 13.70 1.45 -4.90
C LEU A 49 14.25 2.89 -4.87
N ALA A 50 15.23 3.16 -4.02
CA ALA A 50 15.94 4.44 -4.03
C ALA A 50 16.68 4.65 -5.37
N SER A 51 17.32 3.61 -5.90
CA SER A 51 18.00 3.68 -7.20
C SER A 51 17.03 3.97 -8.35
N VAL A 52 15.83 3.39 -8.32
CA VAL A 52 14.75 3.67 -9.29
C VAL A 52 14.32 5.13 -9.21
N LYS A 53 14.15 5.67 -8.00
CA LYS A 53 13.83 7.10 -7.83
C LYS A 53 14.91 8.01 -8.42
N GLU A 54 16.17 7.76 -8.11
CA GLU A 54 17.29 8.55 -8.64
C GLU A 54 17.41 8.46 -10.17
N ALA A 55 17.17 7.27 -10.73
CA ALA A 55 17.12 7.09 -12.18
C ALA A 55 15.96 7.88 -12.82
N ALA A 56 14.77 7.83 -12.21
CA ALA A 56 13.61 8.57 -12.69
C ALA A 56 13.81 10.09 -12.63
N LEU A 57 14.44 10.63 -11.58
CA LEU A 57 14.80 12.05 -11.50
C LEU A 57 15.78 12.46 -12.62
N LYS A 58 16.76 11.62 -12.95
CA LYS A 58 17.67 11.84 -14.09
C LYS A 58 16.94 11.79 -15.43
N LEU A 59 15.93 10.95 -15.57
CA LEU A 59 15.08 10.89 -16.77
C LEU A 59 14.18 12.13 -16.88
N GLN A 60 13.59 12.56 -15.78
CA GLN A 60 12.79 13.79 -15.71
C GLN A 60 13.60 15.01 -16.19
N ALA A 61 14.86 15.12 -15.78
CA ALA A 61 15.75 16.20 -16.23
C ALA A 61 15.95 16.24 -17.76
N LYS A 62 15.69 15.12 -18.46
CA LYS A 62 15.75 15.03 -19.93
C LYS A 62 14.36 15.14 -20.58
N ASN A 63 13.30 14.77 -19.87
CA ASN A 63 11.93 14.78 -20.35
C ASN A 63 10.98 15.04 -19.18
N ASP A 64 10.40 16.24 -19.12
CA ASP A 64 9.52 16.64 -18.01
C ASP A 64 8.29 15.73 -17.90
N ASN A 65 7.91 14.96 -18.92
CA ASN A 65 6.78 14.02 -18.83
C ASN A 65 7.09 12.75 -18.01
N LEU A 66 8.35 12.51 -17.61
CA LEU A 66 8.77 11.32 -16.87
C LEU A 66 8.94 11.61 -15.37
N LYS A 67 7.97 12.30 -14.76
CA LYS A 67 8.02 12.65 -13.34
C LYS A 67 7.77 11.40 -12.48
N PRO A 68 8.59 11.12 -11.46
CA PRO A 68 8.33 10.05 -10.50
C PRO A 68 7.26 10.49 -9.50
N LYS A 69 6.03 10.68 -9.99
CA LYS A 69 4.88 11.14 -9.21
C LYS A 69 3.78 10.08 -9.17
N THR A 70 3.27 9.80 -7.98
CA THR A 70 2.13 8.89 -7.75
C THR A 70 0.78 9.58 -7.92
N LYS A 71 0.79 10.91 -8.08
CA LYS A 71 -0.37 11.74 -8.37
C LYS A 71 0.02 12.98 -9.18
N GLU A 72 -0.82 13.38 -10.13
CA GLU A 72 -0.64 14.62 -10.88
C GLU A 72 -1.99 15.27 -11.18
N ASN A 73 -2.12 16.58 -10.89
CA ASN A 73 -3.36 17.34 -11.12
C ASN A 73 -4.61 16.67 -10.50
N ASN A 74 -4.48 16.17 -9.26
CA ASN A 74 -5.50 15.39 -8.55
C ASN A 74 -5.92 14.06 -9.22
N ARG A 75 -5.18 13.60 -10.23
CA ARG A 75 -5.37 12.27 -10.83
C ARG A 75 -4.33 11.32 -10.28
N SER A 76 -4.75 10.10 -9.96
CA SER A 76 -3.85 9.03 -9.55
C SER A 76 -2.97 8.61 -10.72
N THR A 77 -1.67 8.48 -10.47
CA THR A 77 -0.66 7.98 -11.42
C THR A 77 0.16 6.91 -10.72
N PRO A 78 -0.43 5.73 -10.39
CA PRO A 78 0.23 4.72 -9.59
C PRO A 78 1.55 4.28 -10.25
N ILE A 79 2.58 4.04 -9.45
CA ILE A 79 3.87 3.55 -9.94
C ILE A 79 4.05 2.11 -9.51
N LEU A 80 4.33 1.25 -10.48
CA LEU A 80 4.49 -0.19 -10.31
C LEU A 80 5.95 -0.57 -10.53
N ILE A 81 6.52 -1.32 -9.60
CA ILE A 81 7.91 -1.78 -9.67
C ILE A 81 7.92 -3.28 -9.43
N ARG A 82 8.27 -4.07 -10.44
CA ARG A 82 8.35 -5.53 -10.33
C ARG A 82 9.71 -5.99 -9.80
N ASN A 83 9.70 -7.15 -9.15
CA ASN A 83 10.90 -7.89 -8.77
C ASN A 83 11.93 -7.04 -8.00
N ALA A 84 11.47 -6.11 -7.17
CA ALA A 84 12.35 -5.30 -6.33
C ALA A 84 13.02 -6.23 -5.31
N GLU A 85 14.36 -6.31 -5.33
CA GLU A 85 15.10 -7.14 -4.38
C GLU A 85 14.96 -6.60 -2.96
N ARG A 86 14.52 -7.46 -2.05
CA ARG A 86 14.53 -7.23 -0.60
C ARG A 86 15.84 -7.75 -0.03
N ARG A 87 16.61 -6.86 0.58
CA ARG A 87 17.99 -7.14 1.05
C ARG A 87 18.09 -7.23 2.56
N VAL A 88 17.22 -6.54 3.28
CA VAL A 88 17.21 -6.53 4.75
C VAL A 88 15.78 -6.59 5.29
N ALA A 89 15.64 -7.08 6.52
CA ALA A 89 14.44 -6.96 7.32
C ALA A 89 14.73 -6.08 8.54
N ILE A 90 13.84 -5.15 8.86
CA ILE A 90 14.06 -4.20 9.96
C ILE A 90 12.95 -4.31 10.99
N SER A 91 13.32 -4.63 12.24
CA SER A 91 12.38 -4.71 13.35
C SER A 91 12.09 -3.33 13.94
N VAL A 92 10.89 -2.81 13.68
CA VAL A 92 10.49 -1.45 14.14
C VAL A 92 9.80 -1.40 15.50
N SER A 93 9.43 -2.54 16.08
CA SER A 93 8.73 -2.60 17.37
C SER A 93 9.58 -2.08 18.54
N PRO A 94 8.98 -1.76 19.70
CA PRO A 94 9.72 -1.52 20.94
C PRO A 94 10.61 -2.70 21.38
N ASN A 95 11.85 -2.43 21.79
CA ASN A 95 12.75 -3.37 22.47
C ASN A 95 13.83 -2.61 23.27
N ALA A 96 13.64 -2.50 24.59
CA ALA A 96 14.57 -1.80 25.47
C ALA A 96 15.95 -2.48 25.56
N LEU A 97 16.01 -3.81 25.51
CA LEU A 97 17.27 -4.58 25.61
C LEU A 97 18.19 -4.37 24.40
N GLU A 98 17.61 -4.02 23.25
CA GLU A 98 18.36 -3.73 22.02
C GLU A 98 18.59 -2.22 21.80
N GLY A 99 18.21 -1.37 22.76
CA GLY A 99 18.43 0.09 22.67
C GLY A 99 17.35 0.85 21.88
N ARG A 100 16.19 0.24 21.64
CA ARG A 100 15.03 0.84 20.96
C ARG A 100 13.76 0.78 21.83
N PRO A 101 13.75 1.33 23.06
CA PRO A 101 12.65 1.15 24.01
C PRO A 101 11.30 1.65 23.50
N SER A 102 11.28 2.65 22.61
CA SER A 102 10.06 3.17 21.97
C SER A 102 9.85 2.65 20.54
N GLY A 103 10.71 1.72 20.09
CA GLY A 103 10.75 1.24 18.72
C GLY A 103 11.46 2.20 17.77
N LEU A 104 11.31 1.96 16.47
CA LEU A 104 11.94 2.73 15.39
C LEU A 104 10.92 3.38 14.45
N TYR A 105 9.61 3.17 14.63
CA TYR A 105 8.61 3.71 13.71
C TYR A 105 8.49 5.24 13.82
N GLY A 106 8.32 5.91 12.68
CA GLY A 106 8.08 7.36 12.61
C GLY A 106 9.27 8.17 13.09
N SER A 107 9.03 9.15 13.97
CA SER A 107 10.09 9.99 14.55
C SER A 107 10.96 9.28 15.59
N ASN A 108 10.61 8.06 16.03
CA ASN A 108 11.49 7.32 16.94
C ASN A 108 12.81 6.92 16.26
N PHE A 109 12.83 6.76 14.94
CA PHE A 109 14.04 6.46 14.18
C PHE A 109 15.11 7.55 14.31
N MET A 110 14.73 8.82 14.21
CA MET A 110 15.67 9.94 14.31
C MET A 110 16.39 10.01 15.67
N ASN A 111 15.75 9.47 16.70
CA ASN A 111 16.25 9.47 18.07
C ASN A 111 17.01 8.17 18.41
N ALA A 112 16.99 7.16 17.53
CA ALA A 112 17.64 5.89 17.77
C ALA A 112 19.14 5.98 17.47
N SER A 113 19.95 5.28 18.27
CA SER A 113 21.39 5.21 18.01
C SER A 113 21.69 4.31 16.79
N PRO A 114 22.79 4.55 16.07
CA PRO A 114 23.21 3.68 14.97
C PRO A 114 23.35 2.21 15.38
N GLU A 115 23.76 1.93 16.61
CA GLU A 115 23.88 0.59 17.16
C GLU A 115 22.51 -0.08 17.33
N ALA A 116 21.50 0.65 17.80
CA ALA A 116 20.13 0.14 17.93
C ALA A 116 19.52 -0.18 16.55
N ILE A 117 19.74 0.69 15.57
CA ILE A 117 19.29 0.48 14.18
C ILE A 117 20.01 -0.76 13.57
N THR A 118 21.31 -0.89 13.80
CA THR A 118 22.10 -2.03 13.32
C THR A 118 21.58 -3.34 13.92
N LYS A 119 21.32 -3.39 15.23
CA LYS A 119 20.75 -4.57 15.90
C LYS A 119 19.35 -4.94 15.38
N ALA A 120 18.54 -3.93 15.04
CA ALA A 120 17.21 -4.13 14.50
C ALA A 120 17.20 -4.62 13.04
N THR A 121 18.34 -4.52 12.33
CA THR A 121 18.46 -4.82 10.91
C THR A 121 19.08 -6.19 10.69
N LYS A 122 18.41 -7.05 9.93
CA LYS A 122 18.91 -8.39 9.58
C LYS A 122 19.08 -8.53 8.07
N PRO A 123 20.24 -9.00 7.58
CA PRO A 123 20.40 -9.31 6.17
C PRO A 123 19.50 -10.48 5.77
N ILE A 124 18.98 -10.44 4.54
CA ILE A 124 18.21 -11.52 3.93
C ILE A 124 19.12 -12.23 2.93
N GLN A 125 19.39 -13.52 3.18
CA GLN A 125 20.26 -14.35 2.34
C GLN A 125 19.63 -15.74 2.13
N PRO A 126 19.37 -16.15 0.85
CA PRO A 126 19.48 -15.33 -0.36
C PRO A 126 18.44 -14.18 -0.37
N PRO A 127 18.69 -13.08 -1.11
CA PRO A 127 17.69 -12.03 -1.30
C PRO A 127 16.36 -12.58 -1.82
N THR A 128 15.26 -11.98 -1.39
CA THR A 128 13.93 -12.23 -1.96
C THR A 128 13.55 -11.09 -2.89
N THR A 129 12.44 -11.22 -3.62
CA THR A 129 11.92 -10.15 -4.49
C THR A 129 10.46 -9.87 -4.19
N SER A 130 10.04 -8.62 -4.33
CA SER A 130 8.66 -8.17 -4.12
C SER A 130 8.22 -7.28 -5.29
N ASN A 131 6.96 -7.34 -5.70
CA ASN A 131 6.38 -6.30 -6.56
C ASN A 131 5.77 -5.20 -5.70
N ILE A 132 6.00 -3.94 -6.05
CA ILE A 132 5.62 -2.77 -5.26
C ILE A 132 4.60 -1.94 -6.04
N LEU A 133 3.48 -1.61 -5.39
CA LEU A 133 2.45 -0.70 -5.90
C LEU A 133 2.48 0.60 -5.08
N ALA A 134 2.98 1.68 -5.65
CA ALA A 134 3.08 2.97 -4.97
C ALA A 134 1.94 3.92 -5.35
N MET A 135 1.18 4.37 -4.34
CA MET A 135 0.04 5.27 -4.51
C MET A 135 -0.19 6.19 -3.30
N GLU A 136 -0.52 7.46 -3.56
CA GLU A 136 -0.71 8.48 -2.53
C GLU A 136 -2.17 8.54 -2.05
N ALA A 137 -2.37 8.47 -0.72
CA ALA A 137 -3.65 8.76 -0.08
C ALA A 137 -3.90 10.28 0.02
N PRO A 138 -5.15 10.76 0.09
CA PRO A 138 -5.38 12.16 0.44
C PRO A 138 -4.86 12.47 1.84
N LYS A 139 -4.35 13.71 2.02
CA LYS A 139 -3.66 14.14 3.23
C LYS A 139 -4.30 15.38 3.86
N PHE A 140 -4.22 15.45 5.19
CA PHE A 140 -4.50 16.65 5.99
C PHE A 140 -5.93 17.20 5.83
N GLY A 141 -6.91 16.33 5.63
CA GLY A 141 -8.32 16.74 5.66
C GLY A 141 -8.81 17.00 7.08
N SER A 142 -9.97 17.62 7.19
CA SER A 142 -10.62 17.92 8.46
C SER A 142 -12.13 17.73 8.37
N GLY A 143 -12.79 17.55 9.51
CA GLY A 143 -14.24 17.34 9.57
C GLY A 143 -14.67 16.02 8.91
N GLU A 144 -15.87 16.02 8.32
CA GLU A 144 -16.45 14.86 7.67
C GLU A 144 -15.90 14.65 6.25
N TYR A 145 -15.82 13.38 5.83
CA TYR A 145 -15.42 13.04 4.47
C TYR A 145 -16.50 13.51 3.47
N SER A 146 -16.09 14.37 2.52
CA SER A 146 -16.96 14.78 1.42
C SER A 146 -17.09 13.67 0.37
N GLN A 147 -18.17 13.72 -0.43
CA GLN A 147 -18.32 12.82 -1.59
C GLN A 147 -17.14 12.92 -2.56
N SER A 148 -16.63 14.14 -2.81
CA SER A 148 -15.46 14.34 -3.68
C SER A 148 -14.20 13.67 -3.14
N THR A 149 -13.99 13.72 -1.82
CA THR A 149 -12.87 13.04 -1.17
C THR A 149 -13.02 11.53 -1.29
N ILE A 150 -14.19 10.98 -0.97
CA ILE A 150 -14.49 9.54 -1.08
C ILE A 150 -14.28 9.06 -2.53
N SER A 151 -14.81 9.77 -3.52
CA SER A 151 -14.62 9.46 -4.94
C SER A 151 -13.15 9.49 -5.35
N THR A 152 -12.37 10.45 -4.83
CA THR A 152 -10.94 10.55 -5.12
C THR A 152 -10.16 9.36 -4.54
N ILE A 153 -10.46 8.97 -3.30
CA ILE A 153 -9.84 7.80 -2.66
C ILE A 153 -10.19 6.54 -3.45
N LEU A 154 -11.46 6.36 -3.78
CA LEU A 154 -11.95 5.20 -4.52
C LEU A 154 -11.28 5.10 -5.89
N SER A 155 -11.28 6.20 -6.65
CA SER A 155 -10.65 6.27 -7.97
C SER A 155 -9.14 5.96 -7.91
N THR A 156 -8.46 6.47 -6.88
CA THR A 156 -7.02 6.22 -6.68
C THR A 156 -6.73 4.75 -6.41
N ALA A 157 -7.43 4.15 -5.44
CA ALA A 157 -7.25 2.73 -5.12
C ALA A 157 -7.64 1.83 -6.30
N TYR A 158 -8.78 2.09 -6.94
CA TYR A 158 -9.23 1.35 -8.12
C TYR A 158 -8.21 1.41 -9.26
N THR A 159 -7.68 2.60 -9.56
CA THR A 159 -6.68 2.79 -10.62
C THR A 159 -5.40 2.02 -10.31
N GLY A 160 -4.91 2.07 -9.07
CA GLY A 160 -3.73 1.32 -8.64
C GLY A 160 -3.92 -0.20 -8.73
N TYR A 161 -5.08 -0.70 -8.29
CA TYR A 161 -5.39 -2.12 -8.31
C TYR A 161 -5.59 -2.65 -9.72
N LEU A 162 -6.29 -1.91 -10.57
CA LEU A 162 -6.44 -2.26 -11.98
C LEU A 162 -5.09 -2.27 -12.70
N ALA A 163 -4.23 -1.27 -12.46
CA ALA A 163 -2.89 -1.24 -13.04
C ALA A 163 -2.05 -2.45 -12.62
N ALA A 164 -2.14 -2.89 -11.36
CA ALA A 164 -1.45 -4.08 -10.87
C ALA A 164 -1.94 -5.36 -11.58
N ILE A 165 -3.25 -5.46 -11.84
CA ILE A 165 -3.83 -6.59 -12.58
C ILE A 165 -3.32 -6.61 -14.03
N GLU A 166 -3.41 -5.48 -14.73
CA GLU A 166 -3.00 -5.39 -16.13
C GLU A 166 -1.49 -5.62 -16.30
N GLU A 167 -0.65 -5.07 -15.41
CA GLU A 167 0.79 -5.34 -15.41
C GLU A 167 1.11 -6.81 -15.12
N SER A 168 0.33 -7.47 -14.26
CA SER A 168 0.50 -8.90 -13.97
C SER A 168 0.18 -9.77 -15.19
N LYS A 169 -0.92 -9.47 -15.90
CA LYS A 169 -1.30 -10.16 -17.13
C LYS A 169 -0.25 -9.97 -18.22
N GLU A 170 0.22 -8.73 -18.42
CA GLU A 170 1.22 -8.44 -19.44
C GLU A 170 2.54 -9.13 -19.14
N HIS A 171 2.96 -9.15 -17.86
CA HIS A 171 4.17 -9.88 -17.46
C HIS A 171 4.12 -11.37 -17.79
N LEU A 172 2.99 -12.04 -17.56
CA LEU A 172 2.85 -13.46 -17.91
C LEU A 172 2.92 -13.69 -19.42
N LYS A 173 2.31 -12.80 -20.21
CA LYS A 173 2.41 -12.86 -21.68
C LYS A 173 3.85 -12.74 -22.15
N ASP A 174 4.61 -11.81 -21.57
CA ASP A 174 6.05 -11.63 -21.88
C ASP A 174 6.86 -12.90 -21.58
N GLN A 175 6.41 -13.71 -20.61
CA GLN A 175 7.03 -15.00 -20.25
C GLN A 175 6.50 -16.18 -21.08
N GLY A 176 5.57 -15.94 -22.01
CA GLY A 176 4.91 -17.00 -22.79
C GLY A 176 3.99 -17.90 -21.97
N ILE A 177 3.53 -17.43 -20.80
CA ILE A 177 2.62 -18.16 -19.93
C ILE A 177 1.18 -17.82 -20.34
N ASN A 178 0.39 -18.85 -20.66
CA ASN A 178 -1.01 -18.70 -21.04
C ASN A 178 -1.91 -18.74 -19.79
N GLY A 179 -2.86 -17.81 -19.73
CA GLY A 179 -3.86 -17.69 -18.65
C GLY A 179 -3.71 -16.38 -17.88
N ASP A 180 -4.77 -16.02 -17.15
CA ASP A 180 -4.74 -14.85 -16.28
C ASP A 180 -4.10 -15.22 -14.93
N PRO A 181 -3.24 -14.36 -14.37
CA PRO A 181 -2.68 -14.59 -13.04
C PRO A 181 -3.77 -14.41 -11.97
N GLN A 182 -3.62 -15.13 -10.87
CA GLN A 182 -4.26 -14.73 -9.61
C GLN A 182 -3.47 -13.54 -9.04
N VAL A 183 -4.13 -12.39 -8.88
CA VAL A 183 -3.53 -11.15 -8.39
C VAL A 183 -3.87 -10.93 -6.93
N VAL A 184 -2.84 -10.80 -6.11
CA VAL A 184 -2.96 -10.55 -4.68
C VAL A 184 -2.39 -9.19 -4.33
N ILE A 185 -3.17 -8.37 -3.64
CA ILE A 185 -2.74 -7.05 -3.19
C ILE A 185 -2.63 -7.05 -1.66
N HIS A 186 -1.43 -6.79 -1.17
CA HIS A 186 -1.13 -6.59 0.25
C HIS A 186 -1.19 -5.10 0.58
N THR A 187 -2.08 -4.73 1.50
CA THR A 187 -2.32 -3.34 1.94
C THR A 187 -2.48 -3.25 3.46
N GLY A 188 -2.86 -2.09 3.98
CA GLY A 188 -3.20 -1.85 5.38
C GLY A 188 -3.85 -0.48 5.57
N HIS A 189 -3.50 0.19 6.66
CA HIS A 189 -4.00 1.52 7.04
C HIS A 189 -3.41 2.67 6.18
N TRP A 190 -3.59 2.57 4.87
CA TRP A 190 -3.16 3.55 3.87
C TRP A 190 -3.70 4.94 4.18
N GLY A 191 -2.79 5.92 4.32
CA GLY A 191 -3.14 7.30 4.62
C GLY A 191 -3.67 7.56 6.04
N CYS A 192 -3.65 6.58 6.95
CA CYS A 192 -4.26 6.76 8.28
C CYS A 192 -3.31 7.23 9.39
N GLY A 193 -1.99 7.18 9.17
CA GLY A 193 -0.99 7.65 10.14
C GLY A 193 -0.72 9.14 10.02
N ALA A 194 0.44 9.50 9.47
CA ALA A 194 0.86 10.90 9.28
C ALA A 194 -0.15 11.76 8.49
N TYR A 195 -0.94 11.15 7.60
CA TYR A 195 -1.94 11.85 6.77
C TYR A 195 -3.29 12.05 7.48
N GLY A 196 -3.52 11.39 8.62
CA GLY A 196 -4.71 11.58 9.46
C GLY A 196 -5.99 10.95 8.91
N GLY A 197 -5.89 10.03 7.96
CA GLY A 197 -7.05 9.33 7.42
C GLY A 197 -7.75 8.44 8.45
N ASN A 198 -9.06 8.28 8.32
CA ASN A 198 -9.84 7.39 9.18
C ASN A 198 -9.72 5.93 8.74
N LYS A 199 -9.25 5.05 9.62
CA LYS A 199 -9.01 3.62 9.33
C LYS A 199 -10.24 2.90 8.77
N ASN A 200 -11.44 3.20 9.29
CA ASN A 200 -12.68 2.53 8.88
C ASN A 200 -13.10 2.92 7.46
N VAL A 201 -13.18 4.21 7.16
CA VAL A 201 -13.58 4.65 5.81
C VAL A 201 -12.53 4.26 4.76
N MET A 202 -11.24 4.32 5.09
CA MET A 202 -10.17 3.89 4.19
C MET A 202 -10.20 2.39 3.94
N ALA A 203 -10.55 1.57 4.93
CA ALA A 203 -10.73 0.12 4.74
C ALA A 203 -11.94 -0.20 3.85
N ILE A 204 -13.10 0.43 4.11
CA ILE A 204 -14.32 0.28 3.30
C ILE A 204 -14.03 0.63 1.83
N ILE A 205 -13.40 1.77 1.58
CA ILE A 205 -13.13 2.23 0.20
C ILE A 205 -12.12 1.31 -0.50
N GLN A 206 -11.08 0.82 0.19
CA GLN A 206 -10.13 -0.14 -0.40
C GLN A 206 -10.78 -1.48 -0.74
N LEU A 207 -11.67 -2.00 0.10
CA LEU A 207 -12.43 -3.22 -0.18
C LEU A 207 -13.35 -3.06 -1.40
N ILE A 208 -14.04 -1.92 -1.50
CA ILE A 208 -14.87 -1.61 -2.68
C ILE A 208 -14.00 -1.48 -3.93
N ALA A 209 -12.86 -0.79 -3.85
CA ALA A 209 -11.92 -0.66 -4.96
C ALA A 209 -11.42 -2.02 -5.45
N ALA A 210 -11.08 -2.92 -4.53
CA ALA A 210 -10.64 -4.28 -4.85
C ALA A 210 -11.75 -5.09 -5.54
N HIS A 211 -12.98 -5.00 -5.05
CA HIS A 211 -14.14 -5.62 -5.69
C HIS A 211 -14.35 -5.09 -7.12
N LEU A 212 -14.35 -3.76 -7.29
CA LEU A 212 -14.56 -3.12 -8.61
C LEU A 212 -13.45 -3.41 -9.60
N ALA A 213 -12.21 -3.52 -9.14
CA ALA A 213 -11.06 -3.86 -9.99
C ALA A 213 -10.96 -5.37 -10.27
N HIS A 214 -11.77 -6.20 -9.61
CA HIS A 214 -11.68 -7.67 -9.66
C HIS A 214 -10.33 -8.21 -9.16
N VAL A 215 -9.82 -7.67 -8.05
CA VAL A 215 -8.67 -8.24 -7.34
C VAL A 215 -9.09 -9.59 -6.75
N ASP A 216 -8.33 -10.66 -7.02
CA ASP A 216 -8.65 -12.00 -6.52
C ASP A 216 -8.55 -12.09 -5.00
N ILE A 217 -7.49 -11.52 -4.41
CA ILE A 217 -7.26 -11.54 -2.97
C ILE A 217 -6.71 -10.19 -2.50
N LEU A 218 -7.46 -9.50 -1.64
CA LEU A 218 -6.95 -8.35 -0.90
C LEU A 218 -6.50 -8.79 0.50
N VAL A 219 -5.20 -8.80 0.76
CA VAL A 219 -4.63 -9.07 2.08
C VAL A 219 -4.46 -7.74 2.82
N TYR A 220 -5.36 -7.47 3.76
CA TYR A 220 -5.33 -6.24 4.55
C TYR A 220 -4.66 -6.49 5.91
N HIS A 221 -3.48 -5.91 6.10
CA HIS A 221 -2.69 -6.04 7.33
C HIS A 221 -3.19 -5.08 8.40
N VAL A 222 -3.80 -5.63 9.45
CA VAL A 222 -4.29 -4.94 10.65
C VAL A 222 -3.26 -5.08 11.77
N LEU A 223 -2.36 -4.11 11.91
CA LEU A 223 -1.27 -4.19 12.89
C LEU A 223 -1.75 -4.09 14.34
N ASP A 224 -2.80 -3.30 14.59
CA ASP A 224 -3.23 -2.91 15.94
C ASP A 224 -4.75 -2.96 16.17
N ASN A 225 -5.55 -3.10 15.11
CA ASN A 225 -7.02 -2.97 15.20
C ASN A 225 -7.72 -3.90 14.19
N PRO A 226 -7.83 -5.20 14.48
CA PRO A 226 -8.54 -6.15 13.61
C PRO A 226 -10.02 -5.85 13.47
N GLU A 227 -10.63 -5.11 14.40
CA GLU A 227 -12.04 -4.73 14.38
C GLU A 227 -12.39 -3.86 13.16
N VAL A 228 -11.42 -3.12 12.60
CA VAL A 228 -11.60 -2.30 11.39
C VAL A 228 -12.18 -3.13 10.24
N LEU A 229 -11.62 -4.31 9.98
CA LEU A 229 -12.11 -5.18 8.89
C LEU A 229 -13.43 -5.86 9.25
N GLN A 230 -13.58 -6.29 10.50
CA GLN A 230 -14.83 -6.90 10.97
C GLN A 230 -16.03 -5.96 10.82
N GLN A 231 -15.80 -4.65 10.98
CA GLN A 231 -16.82 -3.63 10.77
C GLN A 231 -16.99 -3.26 9.29
N ALA A 232 -15.90 -3.20 8.52
CA ALA A 232 -15.94 -2.79 7.11
C ALA A 232 -16.61 -3.81 6.19
N THR A 233 -16.32 -5.11 6.35
CA THR A 233 -16.84 -6.17 5.47
C THR A 233 -18.37 -6.17 5.32
N PRO A 234 -19.18 -6.22 6.39
CA PRO A 234 -20.64 -6.24 6.25
C PRO A 234 -21.19 -4.94 5.63
N ILE A 235 -20.49 -3.82 5.80
CA ILE A 235 -20.86 -2.56 5.14
C ILE A 235 -20.65 -2.69 3.63
N VAL A 236 -19.50 -3.22 3.20
CA VAL A 236 -19.18 -3.40 1.78
C VAL A 236 -20.16 -4.37 1.12
N GLU A 237 -20.46 -5.50 1.76
CA GLU A 237 -21.45 -6.48 1.26
C GLU A 237 -22.83 -5.84 1.04
N LYS A 238 -23.26 -4.95 1.95
CA LYS A 238 -24.52 -4.21 1.83
C LYS A 238 -24.48 -3.15 0.73
N LEU A 239 -23.33 -2.49 0.52
CA LEU A 239 -23.18 -1.43 -0.48
C LEU A 239 -23.04 -1.99 -1.91
N MET A 240 -22.41 -3.16 -2.04
CA MET A 240 -22.10 -3.81 -3.32
C MET A 240 -23.22 -4.77 -3.77
N VAL A 241 -24.48 -4.34 -3.65
CA VAL A 241 -25.63 -5.06 -4.22
C VAL A 241 -25.70 -4.89 -5.74
N GLU A 242 -26.27 -5.88 -6.43
CA GLU A 242 -26.42 -5.85 -7.89
C GLU A 242 -27.08 -4.54 -8.36
N ASN A 243 -26.47 -3.89 -9.35
CA ASN A 243 -26.90 -2.64 -9.99
C ASN A 243 -26.78 -1.35 -9.16
N ALA A 244 -26.12 -1.36 -8.00
CA ALA A 244 -25.79 -0.12 -7.31
C ALA A 244 -24.84 0.75 -8.15
N SER A 245 -25.22 2.01 -8.40
CA SER A 245 -24.32 2.94 -9.06
C SER A 245 -23.19 3.36 -8.11
N ILE A 246 -21.98 3.62 -8.65
CA ILE A 246 -20.86 4.13 -7.85
C ILE A 246 -21.23 5.44 -7.12
N SER A 247 -22.01 6.30 -7.76
CA SER A 247 -22.51 7.54 -7.15
C SER A 247 -23.36 7.26 -5.91
N THR A 248 -24.25 6.26 -5.98
CA THR A 248 -25.05 5.81 -4.84
C THR A 248 -24.15 5.27 -3.72
N VAL A 249 -23.18 4.43 -4.05
CA VAL A 249 -22.24 3.88 -3.05
C VAL A 249 -21.46 5.00 -2.33
N VAL A 250 -20.92 5.96 -3.08
CA VAL A 250 -20.22 7.12 -2.51
C VAL A 250 -21.12 7.95 -1.59
N MET A 251 -22.37 8.18 -2.01
CA MET A 251 -23.35 8.92 -1.21
C MET A 251 -23.69 8.19 0.09
N GLU A 252 -23.87 6.88 0.05
CA GLU A 252 -24.14 6.09 1.26
C GLU A 252 -22.95 6.08 2.23
N ILE A 253 -21.71 5.98 1.73
CA ILE A 253 -20.51 6.11 2.59
C ILE A 253 -20.45 7.50 3.23
N GLN A 254 -20.75 8.57 2.47
CA GLN A 254 -20.76 9.93 3.00
C GLN A 254 -21.80 10.10 4.13
N LYS A 255 -23.00 9.52 3.98
CA LYS A 255 -24.06 9.56 5.01
C LYS A 255 -23.66 8.90 6.33
N MET A 256 -22.65 8.04 6.34
CA MET A 256 -22.12 7.43 7.58
C MET A 256 -21.36 8.44 8.45
N GLY A 257 -21.04 9.64 7.94
CA GLY A 257 -20.50 10.73 8.74
C GLY A 257 -19.10 10.46 9.30
N PHE A 258 -18.30 9.63 8.62
CA PHE A 258 -16.91 9.40 9.01
C PHE A 258 -16.16 10.74 9.02
N LYS A 259 -15.30 10.91 10.02
CA LYS A 259 -14.47 12.10 10.21
C LYS A 259 -13.01 11.76 10.05
N TRP A 260 -12.25 12.70 9.50
CA TRP A 260 -10.80 12.66 9.50
C TRP A 260 -10.28 12.44 10.93
N GLY A 261 -9.24 11.62 11.06
CA GLY A 261 -8.57 11.35 12.32
C GLY A 261 -7.61 12.48 12.71
N ILE A 262 -6.98 12.31 13.88
CA ILE A 262 -5.88 13.17 14.31
C ILE A 262 -4.60 12.56 13.73
N THR A 263 -3.79 13.37 13.05
CA THR A 263 -2.48 12.92 12.54
C THR A 263 -1.55 12.55 13.69
N ASP A 264 -0.77 11.47 13.57
CA ASP A 264 0.26 11.07 14.55
C ASP A 264 1.34 12.15 14.76
N ALA A 265 1.47 13.11 13.83
CA ALA A 265 2.34 14.28 13.97
C ALA A 265 1.88 15.26 15.07
N LEU A 266 0.62 15.17 15.52
CA LEU A 266 0.00 16.05 16.51
C LEU A 266 -0.37 15.32 17.81
N SER A 267 -0.10 14.01 17.92
CA SER A 267 -0.37 13.24 19.13
C SER A 267 0.72 13.37 20.20
N GLN A 268 1.71 14.26 20.02
CA GLN A 268 2.58 14.74 21.09
C GLN A 268 2.12 16.14 21.50
N GLN A 269 1.33 16.18 22.58
CA GLN A 269 0.92 17.42 23.26
C GLN A 269 2.12 18.26 23.72
N PRO A 270 1.93 19.58 23.92
CA PRO A 270 3.01 20.54 24.06
C PRO A 270 3.81 20.28 25.34
N LEU A 271 5.12 20.47 25.25
CA LEU A 271 5.99 20.62 26.41
C LEU A 271 5.43 21.75 27.29
N GLY A 272 4.89 21.37 28.44
CA GLY A 272 4.84 22.23 29.62
C GLY A 272 6.21 22.29 30.29
#